data_AF-A0A8J2J471-F1
#
_entry.id   AF-A0A8J2J471-F1
#
_cell.length_a   1.000
_cell.length_b   1.000
_cell.length_c   1.000
_cell.angle_alpha   90.00
_cell.angle_beta   90.00
_cell.angle_gamma   90.00
#
_symmetry.space_group_name_H-M   'P 1'
#
loop_
_entity.id
_entity.type
_entity.pdbx_description
1 polymer ?
#
loop_
_entity_poly.entity_id
_entity_poly.type
_entity_poly.pdbx_seq_one_letter_code
_entity_poly.pdbx_strand_id
1 'polypeptide(L)'
;MDELDRNRIKAELTSHKTDWKFIPPRSPHMGGAWERLVQSIKVALRSTLKELHPKEETLRTLLFEAENINSRLITHVSVDPNDMEALTPNHFLIHTSS
;
A
#
# COMPACT_ATOMS: atom_id res chain seq x y z
N MET A 1 -14.24 23.02 0.09
CA MET A 1 -13.47 21.87 0.59
C MET A 1 -13.82 21.77 2.05
N ASP A 2 -14.68 20.84 2.41
CA ASP A 2 -15.12 20.70 3.80
C ASP A 2 -13.90 20.42 4.69
N GLU A 3 -13.81 21.14 5.79
CA GLU A 3 -12.75 20.96 6.77
C GLU A 3 -12.84 19.54 7.34
N LEU A 4 -11.74 18.80 7.33
CA LEU A 4 -11.70 17.42 7.81
C LEU A 4 -11.98 17.38 9.32
N ASP A 5 -13.15 16.89 9.73
CA ASP A 5 -13.52 16.74 11.13
C ASP A 5 -12.71 15.64 11.81
N ARG A 6 -11.61 16.06 12.45
CA ARG A 6 -10.69 15.18 13.17
C ARG A 6 -11.33 14.48 14.37
N ASN A 7 -12.32 15.12 15.00
CA ASN A 7 -12.97 14.58 16.19
C ASN A 7 -13.91 13.45 15.80
N ARG A 8 -14.67 13.63 14.71
CA ARG A 8 -15.51 12.57 14.16
C ARG A 8 -14.70 11.33 13.77
N ILE A 9 -13.59 11.50 13.05
CA ILE A 9 -12.72 10.38 12.64
C ILE A 9 -12.19 9.62 13.86
N LYS A 10 -11.72 10.34 14.88
CA LYS A 10 -11.23 9.72 16.11
C LYS A 10 -12.33 8.96 16.84
N ALA A 11 -13.52 9.55 16.97
CA ALA A 11 -14.65 8.92 17.66
C ALA A 11 -15.08 7.62 16.96
N GLU A 12 -15.18 7.65 15.62
CA GLU A 12 -15.51 6.48 14.81
C GLU A 12 -14.47 5.37 14.98
N LEU A 13 -13.18 5.68 14.80
CA LEU A 13 -12.11 4.67 14.86
C LEU A 13 -11.88 4.11 16.26
N THR A 14 -12.17 4.89 17.31
CA THR A 14 -12.14 4.40 18.69
C THR A 14 -13.14 3.26 18.91
N SER A 15 -14.31 3.32 18.26
CA SER A 15 -15.30 2.23 18.32
C SER A 15 -14.76 0.92 17.71
N HIS A 16 -13.83 1.04 16.75
CA HIS A 16 -13.11 -0.08 16.14
C HIS A 16 -11.79 -0.41 16.86
N LYS A 17 -11.60 0.03 18.11
CA LYS A 17 -10.37 -0.16 18.90
C LYS A 17 -9.10 0.31 18.17
N THR A 18 -9.24 1.31 17.30
CA THR A 18 -8.15 1.86 16.49
C THR A 18 -7.82 3.27 16.95
N ASP A 19 -6.57 3.51 17.32
CA ASP A 19 -6.08 4.83 17.69
C ASP A 19 -5.58 5.59 16.45
N TRP A 20 -6.24 6.71 16.13
CA TRP A 20 -5.90 7.52 14.98
C TRP A 20 -4.95 8.65 15.33
N LYS A 21 -3.74 8.60 14.76
CA LYS A 21 -2.68 9.59 14.95
C LYS A 21 -2.47 10.40 13.69
N PHE A 22 -2.69 11.71 13.77
CA PHE A 22 -2.35 12.64 12.70
C PHE A 22 -0.85 12.94 12.72
N ILE A 23 -0.31 13.25 11.55
CA ILE A 23 1.08 13.63 11.38
C ILE A 23 1.31 15.01 12.00
N PRO A 24 2.31 15.17 12.88
CA PRO A 24 2.65 16.47 13.43
C PRO A 24 3.04 17.47 12.33
N PRO A 25 2.67 18.76 12.49
CA PRO A 25 3.19 19.81 11.62
C PRO A 25 4.72 19.76 11.58
N ARG A 26 5.30 19.96 10.39
CA ARG A 26 6.76 19.96 10.14
C ARG A 26 7.47 18.61 10.36
N SER A 27 6.73 17.50 10.42
CA SER A 27 7.29 16.14 10.48
C SER A 27 6.94 15.30 9.25
N PRO A 28 7.30 15.72 8.02
CA PRO A 28 6.92 15.00 6.79
C PRO A 28 7.51 13.57 6.72
N HIS A 29 8.64 13.33 7.38
CA HIS A 29 9.29 12.02 7.44
C HIS A 29 8.41 10.93 8.08
N MET A 30 7.46 11.30 8.95
CA MET A 30 6.50 10.34 9.53
C MET A 30 5.56 9.75 8.47
N GLY A 31 5.61 10.28 7.24
CA GLY A 31 4.86 9.80 6.12
C GLY A 31 5.57 9.13 4.98
N GLY A 32 6.90 9.10 5.03
CA GLY A 32 7.69 8.61 3.91
C GLY A 32 7.33 7.19 3.48
N ALA A 33 6.93 6.33 4.42
CA ALA A 33 6.54 4.95 4.13
C ALA A 33 5.32 4.87 3.20
N TRP A 34 4.19 5.53 3.54
CA TRP A 34 3.00 5.48 2.67
C TRP A 34 3.26 6.23 1.36
N GLU A 35 4.01 7.34 1.39
CA GLU A 35 4.35 8.10 0.17
C GLU A 35 5.14 7.24 -0.81
N ARG A 36 6.08 6.45 -0.28
CA ARG A 36 6.87 5.51 -1.08
C ARG A 36 6.03 4.37 -1.66
N LEU A 37 5.01 3.89 -0.93
CA LEU A 37 4.03 2.92 -1.44
C LEU A 37 3.17 3.53 -2.55
N VAL A 38 2.66 4.75 -2.36
CA VAL A 38 1.91 5.50 -3.39
C VAL A 38 2.78 5.70 -4.64
N GLN A 39 4.07 5.99 -4.47
CA GLN A 39 5.01 6.10 -5.59
C GLN A 39 5.14 4.78 -6.35
N SER A 40 5.25 3.63 -5.67
CA SER A 40 5.35 2.31 -6.31
C SER A 40 4.13 2.00 -7.18
N ILE A 41 2.92 2.28 -6.67
CA ILE A 41 1.67 2.12 -7.45
C ILE A 41 1.65 3.07 -8.65
N LYS A 42 2.01 4.34 -8.47
CA LYS A 42 2.08 5.31 -9.57
C LYS A 42 3.07 4.88 -10.65
N VAL A 43 4.19 4.26 -10.28
CA VAL A 43 5.17 3.73 -11.24
C VAL A 43 4.57 2.60 -12.06
N ALA A 44 3.85 1.66 -11.44
CA ALA A 44 3.14 0.60 -12.17
C ALA A 44 2.09 1.20 -13.12
N LEU A 45 1.26 2.13 -12.64
CA LEU A 45 0.22 2.76 -13.44
C LEU A 45 0.77 3.57 -14.62
N ARG A 46 1.93 4.24 -14.50
CA ARG A 46 2.54 4.95 -15.64
C ARG A 46 2.83 4.02 -16.84
N SER A 47 3.11 2.75 -16.56
CA SER A 47 3.38 1.76 -17.61
C SER A 47 2.09 1.26 -18.28
N THR A 48 0.99 1.14 -17.53
CA THR A 48 -0.26 0.50 -18.00
C THR A 48 -1.36 1.50 -18.37
N LEU A 49 -1.55 2.57 -17.60
CA LEU A 49 -2.54 3.61 -17.84
C LEU A 49 -2.03 4.57 -18.93
N LYS A 50 -2.67 4.53 -20.11
CA LYS A 50 -2.36 5.41 -21.26
C LYS A 50 -3.38 6.52 -21.47
N GLU A 51 -4.52 6.42 -20.82
CA GLU A 51 -5.61 7.39 -20.93
C GLU A 51 -5.48 8.49 -19.87
N LEU A 52 -5.82 9.73 -20.24
CA LEU A 52 -5.83 10.86 -19.31
C LEU A 52 -7.01 10.80 -18.34
N HIS A 53 -8.16 10.31 -18.80
CA HIS A 53 -9.40 10.20 -18.05
C HIS A 53 -9.99 8.78 -18.20
N PRO A 54 -9.37 7.77 -17.56
CA PRO A 54 -9.90 6.42 -17.62
C PRO A 54 -11.29 6.36 -17.01
N LYS A 55 -12.11 5.44 -17.50
CA LYS A 55 -13.33 5.06 -16.80
C LYS A 55 -12.97 4.47 -15.44
N GLU A 56 -13.90 4.59 -14.49
CA GLU A 56 -13.73 4.04 -13.14
C GLU A 56 -13.38 2.54 -13.16
N GLU A 57 -14.07 1.76 -13.99
CA GLU A 57 -13.84 0.32 -14.18
C GLU A 57 -12.41 0.00 -14.64
N THR A 58 -11.87 0.80 -15.57
CA THR A 58 -10.51 0.67 -16.08
C THR A 58 -9.50 1.02 -15.00
N LEU A 59 -9.67 2.15 -14.33
CA LEU A 59 -8.78 2.57 -13.25
C LEU A 59 -8.74 1.54 -12.12
N ARG A 60 -9.92 1.02 -11.72
CA ARG A 60 -10.03 0.01 -10.68
C ARG A 60 -9.33 -1.28 -11.06
N THR A 61 -9.51 -1.75 -12.30
CA THR A 61 -8.80 -2.94 -12.82
C THR A 61 -7.29 -2.74 -12.78
N LEU A 62 -6.79 -1.61 -13.28
CA LEU A 62 -5.35 -1.32 -13.29
C LEU A 62 -4.76 -1.18 -11.87
N LEU A 63 -5.54 -0.68 -10.91
CA LEU A 63 -5.15 -0.63 -9.50
C LEU A 63 -5.03 -2.04 -8.90
N PHE A 64 -5.97 -2.95 -9.19
CA PHE A 64 -5.86 -4.35 -8.77
C PHE A 64 -4.62 -5.03 -9.37
N GLU A 65 -4.31 -4.77 -10.65
CA GLU A 65 -3.09 -5.30 -11.26
C GLU A 65 -1.82 -4.70 -10.61
N ALA A 66 -1.84 -3.41 -10.27
CA ALA A 66 -0.73 -2.75 -9.60
C ALA A 66 -0.51 -3.28 -8.16
N GLU A 67 -1.55 -3.80 -7.50
CA GLU A 67 -1.44 -4.43 -6.18
C GLU A 67 -0.52 -5.66 -6.19
N ASN A 68 -0.32 -6.29 -7.36
CA ASN A 68 0.60 -7.43 -7.51
C ASN A 68 2.06 -7.08 -7.15
N ILE A 69 2.38 -5.80 -6.92
CA ILE A 69 3.62 -5.38 -6.24
C ILE A 69 3.82 -6.10 -4.90
N ASN A 70 2.76 -6.43 -4.16
CA ASN A 70 2.85 -7.13 -2.88
C ASN A 70 3.26 -8.61 -3.03
N SER A 71 3.12 -9.19 -4.23
CA SER A 71 3.57 -10.54 -4.57
C SER A 71 5.00 -10.57 -5.13
N ARG A 72 5.64 -9.40 -5.30
CA ARG A 72 7.03 -9.35 -5.82
C ARG A 72 8.00 -9.81 -4.75
N LEU A 73 8.95 -10.63 -5.16
CA LEU A 73 10.03 -11.10 -4.30
C LEU A 73 10.90 -9.94 -3.82
N ILE A 74 11.21 -9.96 -2.52
CA ILE A 74 12.16 -9.03 -1.88
C ILE A 74 13.48 -9.71 -1.48
N THR A 75 13.51 -11.05 -1.51
CA THR A 75 14.74 -11.84 -1.31
C THR A 75 15.10 -12.63 -2.57
N HIS A 76 16.34 -13.10 -2.62
CA HIS A 76 16.83 -13.97 -3.68
C HIS A 76 16.05 -15.30 -3.71
N VAL A 77 15.84 -15.86 -4.91
CA VAL A 77 15.28 -17.20 -5.12
C VAL A 77 16.42 -18.21 -5.05
N SER A 78 16.44 -19.04 -4.01
CA SER A 78 17.44 -20.11 -3.95
C SER A 78 17.14 -21.22 -4.97
N VAL A 79 18.20 -21.88 -5.41
CA VAL A 79 18.16 -23.08 -6.25
C VAL A 79 18.26 -24.36 -5.41
N ASP A 80 18.61 -24.23 -4.12
CA ASP A 80 18.63 -25.36 -3.18
C ASP A 80 17.19 -25.63 -2.69
N PRO A 81 16.65 -26.85 -2.90
CA PRO A 81 15.32 -27.20 -2.42
C PRO A 81 15.19 -27.25 -0.88
N ASN A 82 16.30 -27.19 -0.14
CA ASN A 82 16.29 -27.12 1.34
C ASN A 82 16.30 -25.69 1.88
N ASP A 83 16.51 -24.69 1.03
CA ASP A 83 16.49 -23.29 1.44
C ASP A 83 15.07 -22.77 1.66
N MET A 84 14.96 -21.70 2.46
CA MET A 84 13.69 -21.06 2.73
C MET A 84 13.08 -20.42 1.47
N GLU A 85 11.75 -20.40 1.41
CA GLU A 85 11.02 -19.73 0.34
C GLU A 85 11.39 -18.23 0.25
N ALA A 86 11.49 -17.73 -0.98
CA ALA A 86 11.77 -16.32 -1.20
C ALA A 86 10.61 -15.44 -0.69
N LEU A 87 10.95 -14.44 0.11
CA LEU A 87 9.97 -13.60 0.78
C LEU A 87 9.31 -12.62 -0.18
N THR A 88 8.01 -12.40 0.03
CA THR A 88 7.22 -11.34 -0.58
C THR A 88 6.65 -10.42 0.51
N PRO A 89 6.30 -9.16 0.21
CA PRO A 89 5.55 -8.31 1.12
C PRO A 89 4.28 -8.98 1.66
N ASN A 90 3.58 -9.77 0.84
CA ASN A 90 2.39 -10.53 1.26
C ASN A 90 2.65 -11.46 2.44
N HIS A 91 3.84 -12.07 2.57
CA HIS A 91 4.17 -12.93 3.71
C HIS A 91 4.09 -12.19 5.06
N PHE A 92 4.36 -10.89 5.06
CA PHE A 92 4.24 -10.04 6.26
C PHE A 92 2.81 -9.54 6.49
N LEU A 93 2.05 -9.28 5.42
CA LEU A 93 0.68 -8.76 5.52
C LEU A 93 -0.33 -9.83 5.93
N ILE A 94 -0.16 -11.05 5.43
CA ILE A 94 -1.11 -12.17 5.63
C ILE A 94 -0.63 -13.10 6.74
N HIS A 95 0.56 -12.87 7.31
CA HIS A 95 1.20 -13.73 8.32
C HIS A 95 1.34 -15.19 7.86
N THR A 96 1.55 -15.43 6.57
CA THR A 96 1.70 -16.77 5.99
C THR A 96 3.16 -17.19 5.83
N SER A 97 4.10 -16.54 6.52
CA SER A 97 5.48 -17.03 6.57
C SER A 97 5.48 -18.39 7.26
N SER A 98 5.75 -19.44 6.47
CA SER A 98 6.03 -20.79 6.99
C SER A 98 7.46 -20.89 7.48
#